data_AF-A0A2M4CJC3-F1
#
_entry.id   AF-A0A2M4CJC3-F1
#
_cell.length_a   1.000
_cell.length_b   1.000
_cell.length_c   1.000
_cell.angle_alpha   90.00
_cell.angle_beta   90.00
_cell.angle_gamma   90.00
#
_symmetry.space_group_name_H-M   'P 1'
#
loop_
_entity.id
_entity.type
_entity.pdbx_description
1 polymer ?
#
loop_
_entity_poly.entity_id
_entity_poly.type
_entity_poly.pdbx_seq_one_letter_code
_entity_poly.pdbx_strand_id
1 'polypeptide(L)'
;MVIKVYISGLSGNKEVKKRQQRVTMILQSKHIEFIEIDIATGNTEEKEFMQANALQKGSTISDPTPRYPLPPQVFNDSVYCGDYDAFDAANEEDKLEEFLKLRAPTTETTTVATKNGVGEETAAAAAAAAEETTETADENKTEDNNGGGDAAEDTADGANDEV
;
A
#
# COMPACT_ATOMS: atom_id res chain seq x y z
N MET A 1 -1.38 1.19 25.30
CA MET A 1 -1.27 0.58 23.97
C MET A 1 -2.38 1.15 23.13
N VAL A 2 -2.07 2.20 22.39
CA VAL A 2 -2.98 2.84 21.45
C VAL A 2 -2.33 2.79 20.08
N ILE A 3 -3.01 2.18 19.11
CA ILE A 3 -2.53 2.17 17.73
C ILE A 3 -2.81 3.54 17.11
N LYS A 4 -1.76 4.17 16.59
CA LYS A 4 -1.84 5.46 15.90
C LYS A 4 -1.49 5.23 14.44
N VAL A 5 -2.41 5.59 13.56
CA VAL A 5 -2.23 5.52 12.11
C VAL A 5 -2.11 6.94 11.59
N TYR A 6 -0.93 7.29 11.11
CA TYR A 6 -0.69 8.59 10.51
C TYR A 6 -1.17 8.55 9.05
N ILE A 7 -2.10 9.45 8.75
CA ILE A 7 -2.74 9.60 7.45
C ILE A 7 -2.52 11.02 6.94
N SER A 8 -2.79 11.25 5.65
CA SER A 8 -2.79 12.54 4.99
C SER A 8 -4.05 12.67 4.13
N GLY A 9 -5.05 13.37 4.67
CA GLY A 9 -6.35 13.57 4.00
C GLY A 9 -6.22 14.32 2.66
N LEU A 10 -5.22 15.21 2.56
CA LEU A 10 -4.98 16.03 1.36
C LEU A 10 -3.89 15.47 0.44
N SER A 11 -3.51 14.19 0.57
CA SER A 11 -2.49 13.60 -0.31
C SER A 11 -2.90 13.65 -1.79
N GLY A 12 -2.00 14.16 -2.65
CA GLY A 12 -2.18 14.16 -4.11
C GLY A 12 -1.92 12.80 -4.76
N ASN A 13 -1.30 11.87 -4.04
CA ASN A 13 -0.98 10.54 -4.55
C ASN A 13 -2.17 9.57 -4.30
N LYS A 14 -2.81 9.12 -5.38
CA LYS A 14 -3.96 8.21 -5.33
C LYS A 14 -3.62 6.87 -4.66
N GLU A 15 -2.40 6.38 -4.85
CA GLU A 15 -1.93 5.13 -4.28
C GLU A 15 -1.79 5.25 -2.76
N VAL A 16 -1.18 6.34 -2.28
CA VAL A 16 -1.10 6.67 -0.86
C VAL A 16 -2.50 6.71 -0.22
N LYS A 17 -3.49 7.31 -0.89
CA LYS A 17 -4.89 7.33 -0.40
C LYS A 17 -5.51 5.94 -0.31
N LYS A 18 -5.33 5.10 -1.32
CA LYS A 18 -5.82 3.71 -1.31
C LYS A 18 -5.19 2.89 -0.20
N ARG A 19 -3.88 3.02 -0.02
CA ARG A 19 -3.12 2.33 1.04
C ARG A 19 -3.60 2.72 2.43
N GLN A 20 -3.79 4.03 2.69
CA GLN A 20 -4.36 4.51 3.95
C GLN A 20 -5.75 3.94 4.21
N GLN A 21 -6.65 4.01 3.23
CA GLN A 21 -8.00 3.48 3.35
C GLN A 21 -7.99 1.97 3.63
N ARG A 22 -7.10 1.22 2.96
CA ARG A 22 -6.95 -0.23 3.17
C ARG A 22 -6.49 -0.56 4.59
N VAL A 23 -5.51 0.17 5.13
CA VAL A 23 -5.04 0.00 6.52
C VAL A 23 -6.20 0.21 7.50
N THR A 24 -6.95 1.32 7.36
CA THR A 24 -8.13 1.62 8.17
C THR A 24 -9.17 0.49 8.09
N MET A 25 -9.49 0.02 6.88
CA MET A 25 -10.47 -1.06 6.66
C MET A 25 -10.04 -2.38 7.32
N ILE A 26 -8.76 -2.74 7.24
CA ILE A 26 -8.22 -3.97 7.84
C ILE A 26 -8.29 -3.88 9.37
N LEU A 27 -7.86 -2.76 9.96
CA LEU A 27 -7.90 -2.55 11.41
C LEU A 27 -9.34 -2.61 11.95
N GLN A 28 -10.29 -2.00 11.24
CA GLN A 28 -11.72 -2.08 11.58
C GLN A 28 -12.24 -3.52 11.50
N SER A 29 -11.86 -4.27 10.44
CA SER A 29 -12.28 -5.66 10.23
C SER A 29 -11.73 -6.61 11.29
N LYS A 30 -10.51 -6.36 11.78
CA LYS A 30 -9.88 -7.12 12.87
C LYS A 30 -10.30 -6.64 14.27
N HIS A 31 -11.23 -5.67 14.36
CA HIS A 31 -11.72 -5.08 15.62
C HIS A 31 -10.62 -4.51 16.53
N ILE A 32 -9.59 -3.91 15.92
CA ILE A 32 -8.50 -3.27 16.65
C ILE A 32 -8.86 -1.80 16.83
N GLU A 33 -8.75 -1.28 18.05
CA GLU A 33 -8.94 0.15 18.32
C GLU A 33 -7.70 0.95 17.89
N PHE A 34 -7.91 1.98 17.06
CA PHE A 34 -6.86 2.86 16.56
C PHE A 34 -7.34 4.31 16.46
N ILE A 35 -6.37 5.22 16.43
CA ILE A 35 -6.58 6.65 16.23
C ILE A 35 -5.96 7.02 14.88
N GLU A 36 -6.75 7.65 14.03
CA GLU A 36 -6.27 8.27 12.80
C GLU A 36 -5.76 9.69 13.08
N ILE A 37 -4.52 9.95 12.71
CA ILE A 37 -3.88 11.25 12.88
C ILE A 37 -3.62 11.83 11.48
N ASP A 38 -4.40 12.84 11.09
CA ASP A 38 -4.20 13.52 9.81
C ASP A 38 -3.10 14.58 9.91
N ILE A 39 -1.96 14.33 9.24
CA ILE A 39 -0.83 15.25 9.20
C ILE A 39 -0.99 16.36 8.15
N ALA A 40 -2.06 16.33 7.36
CA ALA A 40 -2.31 17.34 6.33
C ALA A 40 -2.94 18.63 6.89
N THR A 41 -3.65 18.56 8.01
CA THR A 41 -4.51 19.65 8.52
C THR A 41 -3.93 20.34 9.75
N GLY A 42 -2.75 20.96 9.62
CA GLY A 42 -2.19 21.80 10.69
C GLY A 42 -1.52 21.04 11.85
N ASN A 43 -1.53 19.70 11.82
CA ASN A 43 -0.85 18.80 12.75
C ASN A 43 0.66 18.69 12.46
N THR A 44 1.36 19.82 12.64
CA THR A 44 2.79 19.93 12.30
C THR A 44 3.66 19.09 13.24
N GLU A 45 3.34 19.04 14.53
CA GLU A 45 4.08 18.24 15.51
C GLU A 45 3.98 16.74 15.19
N GLU A 46 2.79 16.27 14.85
CA GLU A 46 2.54 14.88 14.46
C GLU A 46 3.24 14.52 13.14
N LYS A 47 3.27 15.45 12.20
CA LYS A 47 4.02 15.30 10.95
C LYS A 47 5.52 15.15 11.22
N GLU A 48 6.09 16.02 12.03
CA GLU A 48 7.51 15.97 12.40
C GLU A 48 7.83 14.69 13.18
N PHE A 49 6.96 14.31 14.11
CA PHE A 49 7.09 13.07 14.87
C PHE A 49 7.13 11.85 13.94
N MET A 50 6.18 11.75 12.99
CA MET A 50 6.15 10.67 12.01
C MET A 50 7.43 10.65 11.18
N GLN A 51 7.89 11.81 10.70
CA GLN A 51 9.10 11.90 9.86
C GLN A 51 10.38 11.55 10.62
N ALA A 52 10.47 11.90 11.91
CA ALA A 52 11.63 11.63 12.74
C ALA A 52 11.70 10.17 13.24
N ASN A 53 10.55 9.54 13.48
CA ASN A 53 10.49 8.21 14.11
C ASN A 53 10.18 7.06 13.14
N ALA A 54 9.73 7.35 11.91
CA ALA A 54 9.52 6.30 10.92
C ALA A 54 10.86 5.74 10.42
N LEU A 55 11.04 4.43 10.57
CA LEU A 55 12.25 3.73 10.12
C LEU A 55 12.21 3.43 8.62
N GLN A 56 11.00 3.24 8.06
CA GLN A 56 10.80 3.05 6.63
C GLN A 56 10.06 4.25 6.08
N LYS A 57 10.41 4.62 4.85
CA LYS A 57 9.78 5.76 4.19
C LYS A 57 8.54 5.35 3.39
N GLY A 58 8.28 4.05 3.25
CA GLY A 58 7.42 3.51 2.22
C GLY A 58 7.96 3.78 0.82
N SER A 59 7.28 3.22 -0.17
CA SER A 59 7.51 3.54 -1.58
C SER A 59 6.21 3.35 -2.35
N THR A 60 6.04 4.09 -3.44
CA THR A 60 4.93 3.86 -4.38
C THR A 60 5.47 3.84 -5.80
N ILE A 61 4.69 3.32 -6.75
CA ILE A 61 5.07 3.33 -8.17
C ILE A 61 5.38 4.76 -8.66
N SER A 62 4.63 5.75 -8.16
CA SER A 62 4.79 7.16 -8.54
C SER A 62 5.91 7.87 -7.76
N ASP A 63 6.31 7.34 -6.61
CA ASP A 63 7.41 7.87 -5.79
C ASP A 63 8.18 6.69 -5.16
N PRO A 64 9.12 6.09 -5.90
CA PRO A 64 9.84 4.90 -5.45
C PRO A 64 10.90 5.21 -4.40
N THR A 65 11.35 6.47 -4.30
CA THR A 65 12.38 6.91 -3.34
C THR A 65 11.94 8.20 -2.67
N PRO A 66 10.91 8.14 -1.81
CA PRO A 66 10.37 9.34 -1.21
C PRO A 66 11.37 9.99 -0.27
N ARG A 67 11.43 11.34 -0.30
CA ARG A 67 12.34 12.10 0.56
C ARG A 67 11.98 11.95 2.03
N TYR A 68 10.67 11.97 2.32
CA TYR A 68 10.08 11.84 3.65
C TYR A 68 9.17 10.61 3.68
N PRO A 69 8.96 9.99 4.86
CA PRO A 69 8.02 8.89 5.01
C PRO A 69 6.63 9.22 4.49
N LEU A 70 6.13 8.36 3.59
CA LEU A 70 4.79 8.47 3.01
C LEU A 70 3.77 7.80 3.94
N PRO A 71 2.62 8.43 4.20
CA PRO A 71 1.48 7.76 4.82
C PRO A 71 0.97 6.58 3.99
N PRO A 72 0.37 5.54 4.58
CA PRO A 72 0.14 5.36 6.01
C PRO A 72 1.40 4.91 6.77
N GLN A 73 1.56 5.41 7.99
CA GLN A 73 2.61 4.99 8.92
C GLN A 73 1.98 4.56 10.24
N VAL A 74 2.30 3.36 10.71
CA VAL A 74 1.65 2.76 11.87
C VAL A 74 2.59 2.79 13.07
N PHE A 75 2.07 3.26 14.19
CA PHE A 75 2.76 3.33 15.47
C PHE A 75 1.90 2.71 16.57
N ASN A 76 2.56 2.13 17.56
CA ASN A 76 1.94 1.78 18.83
C ASN A 76 2.45 2.76 19.90
N ASP A 77 1.57 3.65 20.35
CA ASP A 77 1.88 4.78 21.24
C ASP A 77 2.94 5.74 20.67
N SER A 78 4.22 5.46 20.88
CA SER A 78 5.37 6.20 20.32
C SER A 78 6.38 5.29 19.61
N VAL A 79 6.07 3.99 19.52
CA VAL A 79 6.94 2.97 18.95
C VAL A 79 6.53 2.73 17.50
N TYR A 80 7.46 2.87 16.58
CA TYR A 80 7.24 2.58 15.17
C TYR A 80 6.94 1.08 14.95
N CYS A 81 5.86 0.77 14.24
CA CYS A 81 5.50 -0.59 13.84
C CYS A 81 5.96 -0.87 12.41
N GLY A 82 5.58 -0.01 11.46
CA GLY A 82 5.94 -0.18 10.05
C GLY A 82 5.14 0.72 9.12
N ASP A 83 5.48 0.64 7.84
CA ASP A 83 4.77 1.28 6.75
C ASP A 83 3.65 0.37 6.19
N TYR A 84 3.03 0.79 5.08
CA TYR A 84 1.99 0.00 4.41
C TYR A 84 2.47 -1.39 4.00
N ASP A 85 3.66 -1.50 3.39
CA ASP A 85 4.10 -2.76 2.79
C ASP A 85 4.36 -3.80 3.90
N ALA A 86 4.97 -3.37 5.01
CA ALA A 86 5.15 -4.21 6.19
C ALA A 86 3.82 -4.58 6.87
N PHE A 87 2.86 -3.66 6.91
CA PHE A 87 1.52 -3.91 7.45
C PHE A 87 0.75 -4.94 6.61
N ASP A 88 0.76 -4.80 5.29
CA ASP A 88 0.05 -5.71 4.38
C ASP A 88 0.65 -7.12 4.45
N ALA A 89 2.00 -7.23 4.47
CA ALA A 89 2.69 -8.50 4.68
C ALA A 89 2.31 -9.16 6.02
N ALA A 90 2.28 -8.40 7.13
CA ALA A 90 1.87 -8.93 8.43
C ALA A 90 0.39 -9.36 8.45
N ASN A 91 -0.48 -8.67 7.69
CA ASN A 91 -1.87 -9.05 7.53
C ASN A 91 -2.02 -10.36 6.71
N GLU A 92 -1.25 -10.51 5.64
CA GLU A 92 -1.23 -11.75 4.83
C GLU A 92 -0.69 -12.96 5.61
N GLU A 93 0.25 -12.73 6.54
CA GLU A 93 0.79 -13.77 7.43
C GLU A 93 -0.07 -14.02 8.70
N ASP A 94 -1.21 -13.34 8.86
CA ASP A 94 -2.03 -13.34 10.09
C ASP A 94 -1.24 -12.98 11.38
N LYS A 95 -0.16 -12.21 11.25
CA LYS A 95 0.70 -11.71 12.34
C LYS A 95 0.47 -10.23 12.66
N LEU A 96 -0.72 -9.73 12.34
CA LEU A 96 -1.02 -8.31 12.49
C LEU A 96 -0.86 -7.81 13.94
N GLU A 97 -1.28 -8.62 14.93
CA GLU A 97 -1.13 -8.27 16.35
C GLU A 97 0.34 -8.20 16.80
N GLU A 98 1.21 -9.03 16.23
CA GLU A 98 2.65 -9.01 16.49
C GLU A 98 3.31 -7.79 15.84
N PHE A 99 2.94 -7.47 14.60
CA PHE A 99 3.37 -6.26 13.89
C PHE A 99 2.99 -4.99 14.66
N LEU A 100 1.76 -4.95 15.19
CA LEU A 100 1.26 -3.85 16.01
C LEU A 100 1.84 -3.86 17.44
N LYS A 101 2.67 -4.84 17.79
CA LYS A 101 3.28 -4.99 19.12
C LYS A 101 2.23 -5.10 20.24
N LEU A 102 1.05 -5.63 19.93
CA LEU A 102 -0.04 -5.87 20.88
C LEU A 102 0.16 -7.17 21.66
N ARG A 103 0.84 -8.15 21.05
CA ARG A 103 1.18 -9.43 21.65
C ARG A 103 2.71 -9.58 21.70
N ALA A 104 3.23 -10.10 22.82
CA ALA A 104 4.63 -10.47 22.92
C ALA A 104 4.95 -11.56 21.87
N PRO A 105 6.14 -11.57 21.23
CA PRO A 105 6.48 -12.56 20.21
C PRO A 105 6.40 -13.96 20.82
N THR A 106 5.28 -14.64 20.61
CA THR A 106 5.12 -16.01 21.07
C THR A 106 5.75 -16.88 20.01
N THR A 107 6.98 -17.31 20.26
CA THR A 107 7.51 -18.55 19.69
C THR A 107 6.42 -19.62 19.78
N GLU A 108 6.05 -20.14 18.61
CA GLU A 108 5.10 -21.20 18.33
C GLU A 108 4.60 -21.99 19.55
N THR A 109 3.31 -21.85 19.87
CA THR A 109 2.55 -22.95 20.47
C THR A 109 1.13 -22.88 19.94
N THR A 110 0.90 -23.71 18.93
CA THR A 110 -0.40 -24.25 18.53
C THR A 110 -1.28 -24.53 19.76
N THR A 111 -2.35 -23.77 19.94
CA THR A 111 -3.52 -24.22 20.72
C THR A 111 -4.79 -23.99 19.91
N VAL A 112 -5.12 -25.03 19.16
CA VAL A 112 -6.39 -25.25 18.48
C VAL A 112 -7.49 -25.40 19.54
N ALA A 113 -8.48 -24.51 19.58
CA ALA A 113 -9.76 -24.76 20.25
C ALA A 113 -10.85 -23.76 19.83
N THR A 114 -11.54 -24.04 18.71
CA THR A 114 -13.00 -24.08 18.69
C THR A 114 -13.43 -25.17 17.72
N LYS A 115 -14.21 -26.11 18.24
CA LYS A 115 -14.66 -27.35 17.60
C LYS A 115 -15.95 -27.07 16.82
N ASN A 116 -16.12 -27.85 15.74
CA ASN A 116 -17.34 -28.24 15.00
C ASN A 116 -17.10 -28.04 13.49
N GLY A 117 -17.04 -29.03 12.61
CA GLY A 117 -17.16 -30.48 12.72
C GLY A 117 -17.09 -31.07 11.30
N VAL A 118 -16.31 -32.14 11.16
CA VAL A 118 -16.42 -33.31 10.25
C VAL A 118 -16.68 -33.08 8.75
N GLY A 119 -15.73 -33.55 7.95
CA GLY A 119 -15.85 -33.81 6.51
C GLY A 119 -14.54 -34.41 5.98
N GLU A 120 -14.38 -35.71 6.23
CA GLU A 120 -13.25 -36.57 5.87
C GLU A 120 -13.18 -36.87 4.36
N GLU A 121 -11.97 -37.30 3.93
CA GLU A 121 -11.66 -38.10 2.73
C GLU A 121 -11.64 -37.37 1.36
N THR A 122 -10.71 -37.61 0.41
CA THR A 122 -9.57 -38.55 0.33
C THR A 122 -8.60 -38.09 -0.78
N ALA A 123 -7.31 -38.28 -0.50
CA ALA A 123 -6.23 -38.84 -1.34
C ALA A 123 -5.93 -38.43 -2.80
N ALA A 124 -4.61 -38.47 -3.02
CA ALA A 124 -3.87 -38.86 -4.23
C ALA A 124 -3.74 -37.81 -5.35
N ALA A 125 -2.65 -37.70 -6.10
CA ALA A 125 -1.26 -38.16 -6.05
C ALA A 125 -0.59 -37.60 -7.33
N ALA A 126 0.75 -37.51 -7.34
CA ALA A 126 1.61 -37.51 -8.54
C ALA A 126 1.55 -36.28 -9.45
N ALA A 127 2.59 -35.89 -10.18
CA ALA A 127 4.02 -36.20 -10.24
C ALA A 127 4.68 -35.13 -11.14
N ALA A 128 6.01 -35.08 -11.04
CA ALA A 128 6.97 -34.36 -11.88
C ALA A 128 6.66 -34.27 -13.39
N ALA A 129 7.08 -33.16 -14.01
CA ALA A 129 7.94 -33.16 -15.20
C ALA A 129 8.39 -31.72 -15.53
N ALA A 130 9.71 -31.55 -15.65
CA ALA A 130 10.36 -30.43 -16.30
C ALA A 130 10.88 -30.91 -17.66
N GLU A 131 10.73 -30.09 -18.70
CA GLU A 131 11.56 -29.91 -19.93
C GLU A 131 10.79 -28.91 -20.81
N GLU A 132 11.31 -27.71 -21.05
CA GLU A 132 12.18 -27.30 -22.17
C GLU A 132 11.56 -27.54 -23.57
N THR A 133 11.26 -26.45 -24.30
CA THR A 133 11.85 -26.10 -25.62
C THR A 133 11.00 -25.11 -26.44
N THR A 134 11.69 -24.06 -26.89
CA THR A 134 11.71 -23.41 -28.21
C THR A 134 10.45 -22.81 -28.86
N GLU A 135 10.56 -21.50 -29.10
CA GLU A 135 10.43 -20.77 -30.38
C GLU A 135 9.26 -21.12 -31.33
N THR A 136 8.46 -20.12 -31.71
CA THR A 136 8.59 -19.41 -33.01
C THR A 136 7.46 -18.39 -33.21
N ALA A 137 7.79 -17.38 -34.02
CA ALA A 137 6.97 -16.26 -34.49
C ALA A 137 5.71 -16.68 -35.26
N ASP A 138 4.70 -15.81 -35.32
CA ASP A 138 4.36 -15.13 -36.58
C ASP A 138 3.38 -13.97 -36.32
N GLU A 139 3.51 -12.99 -37.19
CA GLU A 139 2.85 -11.72 -37.33
C GLU A 139 1.39 -11.90 -37.79
N ASN A 140 0.51 -10.97 -37.43
CA ASN A 140 -0.44 -10.49 -38.43
C ASN A 140 -0.83 -9.02 -38.18
N LYS A 141 -0.50 -8.19 -39.17
CA LYS A 141 -1.01 -6.84 -39.40
C LYS A 141 -2.41 -6.89 -39.98
N THR A 142 -3.32 -6.03 -39.51
CA THR A 142 -4.26 -5.24 -40.36
C THR A 142 -4.84 -4.15 -39.43
N GLU A 143 -4.38 -2.90 -39.48
CA GLU A 143 -4.80 -1.78 -40.35
C GLU A 143 -6.26 -1.29 -40.15
N ASP A 144 -6.35 0.06 -40.19
CA ASP A 144 -7.51 0.95 -40.32
C ASP A 144 -8.28 1.39 -39.05
N ASN A 145 -8.63 2.66 -38.84
CA ASN A 145 -8.18 3.95 -39.38
C ASN A 145 -8.87 5.09 -38.59
N ASN A 146 -8.18 6.23 -38.50
CA ASN A 146 -8.70 7.61 -38.54
C ASN A 146 -9.42 8.26 -37.34
N GLY A 147 -9.02 9.51 -37.07
CA GLY A 147 -9.72 10.46 -36.19
C GLY A 147 -8.86 11.65 -35.80
N GLY A 148 -8.75 12.63 -36.69
CA GLY A 148 -7.85 13.79 -36.61
C GLY A 148 -8.06 14.75 -35.43
N GLY A 149 -7.02 15.55 -35.18
CA GLY A 149 -7.00 16.65 -34.23
C GLY A 149 -6.05 17.72 -34.74
N ASP A 150 -6.65 18.78 -35.26
CA ASP A 150 -6.11 20.01 -35.82
C ASP A 150 -5.12 20.71 -34.86
N ALA A 151 -3.93 21.05 -35.37
CA ALA A 151 -2.92 21.83 -34.67
C ALA A 151 -2.98 23.27 -35.17
N ALA A 152 -3.65 24.15 -34.42
CA ALA A 152 -3.57 25.59 -34.60
C ALA A 152 -2.49 26.13 -33.67
N GLU A 153 -1.36 26.55 -34.25
CA GLU A 153 -0.35 27.40 -33.62
C GLU A 153 -0.94 28.80 -33.39
N ASP A 154 -1.12 29.17 -32.13
CA ASP A 154 -1.42 30.55 -31.72
C ASP A 154 -0.09 31.29 -31.51
N THR A 155 0.29 32.11 -32.49
CA THR A 155 1.39 33.06 -32.40
C THR A 155 0.82 34.44 -32.07
N ALA A 156 0.77 34.76 -30.77
CA ALA A 156 0.49 36.10 -30.29
C ALA A 156 1.80 36.90 -30.23
N ASP A 157 2.09 37.68 -31.27
CA ASP A 157 3.09 38.76 -31.21
C ASP A 157 2.37 40.06 -30.80
N GLY A 158 2.73 40.56 -29.63
CA GLY A 158 2.25 41.82 -29.09
C GLY A 158 3.11 42.97 -29.58
N ALA A 159 2.54 43.84 -30.40
CA ALA A 159 3.10 45.15 -30.71
C ALA A 159 2.31 46.24 -29.96
N ASN A 160 2.93 46.78 -28.92
CA ASN A 160 2.61 48.08 -28.32
C ASN A 160 3.51 49.18 -28.95
N ASP A 161 3.14 50.44 -28.67
CA ASP A 161 3.80 51.74 -28.93
C ASP A 161 3.45 52.40 -30.29
N GLU A 162 2.60 53.44 -30.33
CA GLU A 162 2.75 54.83 -29.83
C GLU A 162 3.72 55.67 -30.70
N VAL A 163 3.18 56.35 -31.72
CA VAL A 163 3.23 57.82 -32.02
C VAL A 163 2.61 58.14 -33.39
#